data_AF-G6Y3F0-F1
#
_entry.id   AF-G6Y3F0-F1
#
_cell.length_a   1.000
_cell.length_b   1.000
_cell.length_c   1.000
_cell.angle_alpha   90.00
_cell.angle_beta   90.00
_cell.angle_gamma   90.00
#
_symmetry.space_group_name_H-M   'P 1'
#
loop_
_entity.id
_entity.type
_entity.pdbx_description
1 polymer ?
#
loop_
_entity_poly.entity_id
_entity_poly.type
_entity_poly.pdbx_seq_one_letter_code
_entity_poly.pdbx_strand_id
1 'polypeptide(L)'
;MEACGGSHYWAREIAALGHDVRLIPPIYVKPFVKRGKTDAADAEAISEAVTRKTMRFVPIKSADQQAAAMVLRTRALLIRQQTQAIRASRAFVGVGRYCRPRHG
;
A
#
# COMPACT_ATOMS: atom_id res chain seq x y z
N MET A 1 2.38 -5.12 15.84
CA MET A 1 2.40 -3.86 15.07
C MET A 1 1.55 -4.00 13.82
N GLU A 2 1.02 -2.91 13.28
CA GLU A 2 0.36 -2.93 11.96
C GLU A 2 1.41 -3.09 10.83
N ALA A 3 1.09 -3.88 9.81
CA ALA A 3 1.94 -4.08 8.64
C ALA A 3 1.83 -2.88 7.67
N CYS A 4 2.60 -1.83 7.92
CA CYS A 4 2.74 -0.65 7.08
C CYS A 4 4.06 -0.64 6.29
N GLY A 5 4.29 0.38 5.45
CA GLY A 5 5.49 0.45 4.60
C GLY A 5 6.83 0.39 5.36
N GLY A 6 6.88 0.97 6.56
CA GLY A 6 8.07 0.97 7.43
C GLY A 6 8.08 -0.13 8.49
N SER A 7 6.97 -0.83 8.72
CA SER A 7 6.87 -1.79 9.84
C SER A 7 7.78 -3.00 9.67
N HIS A 8 8.08 -3.40 8.43
CA HIS A 8 8.97 -4.54 8.16
C HIS A 8 10.42 -4.24 8.57
N TYR A 9 10.88 -3.01 8.41
CA TYR A 9 12.20 -2.58 8.88
C TYR A 9 12.26 -2.66 10.40
N TRP A 10 11.35 -1.95 11.08
CA TRP A 10 11.30 -1.93 12.53
C TRP A 10 11.07 -3.30 13.14
N ALA A 11 10.30 -4.17 12.49
CA ALA A 11 10.10 -5.52 12.97
C ALA A 11 11.38 -6.37 12.96
N ARG A 12 12.28 -6.16 11.99
CA ARG A 12 13.59 -6.82 11.98
C ARG A 12 14.50 -6.28 13.07
N GLU A 13 14.58 -4.95 13.22
CA GLU A 13 15.39 -4.32 14.27
C GLU A 13 14.94 -4.75 15.67
N ILE A 14 13.64 -4.70 15.94
CA ILE A 14 13.08 -5.09 17.24
C ILE A 14 13.25 -6.60 17.49
N ALA A 15 13.11 -7.43 16.46
CA ALA A 15 13.37 -8.87 16.57
C ALA A 15 14.85 -9.17 16.85
N ALA A 16 15.78 -8.41 16.26
CA ALA A 16 17.22 -8.53 16.55
C ALA A 16 17.57 -8.18 18.01
N LEU A 17 16.75 -7.35 18.66
CA LEU A 17 16.85 -7.06 20.11
C LEU A 17 16.25 -8.17 20.99
N GLY A 18 15.72 -9.27 20.42
CA GLY A 18 15.22 -10.43 21.16
C GLY A 18 13.71 -10.42 21.45
N HIS A 19 12.95 -9.51 20.84
CA HIS A 19 11.49 -9.45 21.04
C HIS A 19 10.73 -10.31 20.02
N ASP A 20 9.64 -10.94 20.45
CA ASP A 20 8.67 -11.55 19.53
C ASP A 20 7.85 -10.46 18.82
N VAL A 21 8.09 -10.30 17.52
CA VAL A 21 7.38 -9.30 16.70
C VAL A 21 6.38 -9.97 15.79
N ARG A 22 5.11 -9.57 15.95
CA ARG A 22 4.00 -9.99 15.10
C ARG A 22 3.40 -8.81 14.34
N LEU A 23 3.23 -8.98 13.03
CA LEU A 23 2.67 -7.97 12.13
C LEU A 23 1.22 -8.31 11.77
N ILE A 24 0.31 -7.34 11.93
CA ILE A 24 -1.11 -7.49 11.61
C ILE A 24 -1.42 -6.75 10.31
N PRO A 25 -2.10 -7.37 9.33
CA PRO A 25 -2.58 -6.67 8.14
C PRO A 25 -3.39 -5.40 8.46
N PRO A 26 -3.16 -4.27 7.76
CA PRO A 26 -3.93 -3.05 7.93
C PRO A 26 -5.45 -3.24 7.82
N ILE A 27 -5.87 -4.16 6.96
CA ILE A 27 -7.29 -4.49 6.77
C ILE A 27 -7.96 -5.04 8.04
N TYR A 28 -7.19 -5.67 8.92
CA TYR A 28 -7.69 -6.19 10.20
C TYR A 28 -7.57 -5.18 11.34
N VAL A 29 -6.73 -4.15 11.21
CA VAL A 29 -6.64 -3.07 12.20
C VAL A 29 -7.72 -2.01 11.95
N LYS A 30 -8.00 -1.72 10.68
CA LYS A 30 -8.93 -0.66 10.24
C LYS A 30 -10.30 -0.66 10.95
N PRO A 31 -10.98 -1.81 11.20
CA PRO A 31 -12.28 -1.82 11.89
C PRO A 31 -12.24 -1.29 13.33
N PHE A 32 -11.07 -1.28 13.96
CA PHE A 32 -10.88 -0.89 15.36
C PHE A 32 -10.37 0.55 15.51
N VAL A 33 -10.03 1.23 14.42
CA VAL A 33 -9.55 2.62 14.45
C VAL A 33 -10.74 3.56 14.70
N LYS A 34 -10.72 4.22 15.87
CA LYS A 34 -11.71 5.25 16.21
C LYS A 34 -11.57 6.46 15.28
N ARG A 35 -12.65 7.24 15.13
CA ARG A 35 -12.69 8.38 14.21
C ARG A 35 -11.60 9.41 14.55
N GLY A 36 -10.69 9.64 13.59
CA GLY A 36 -9.57 10.57 13.73
C GLY A 36 -8.23 9.81 13.74
N LYS A 37 -7.30 10.21 12.88
CA LYS A 37 -5.98 9.57 12.80
C LYS A 37 -5.06 10.17 13.85
N THR A 38 -4.83 9.45 14.94
CA THR A 38 -3.84 9.77 15.96
C THR A 38 -3.05 8.50 16.29
N ASP A 39 -1.77 8.64 16.65
CA ASP A 39 -0.93 7.48 16.98
C ASP A 39 -1.49 6.69 18.17
N ALA A 40 -2.14 7.38 19.12
CA ALA A 40 -2.82 6.76 20.25
C ALA A 40 -4.01 5.90 19.81
N ALA A 41 -4.82 6.38 18.85
CA ALA A 41 -5.94 5.62 18.32
C ALA A 41 -5.47 4.39 17.52
N ASP A 42 -4.37 4.52 16.76
CA ASP A 42 -3.78 3.39 16.03
C ASP A 42 -3.21 2.33 17.00
N ALA A 43 -2.56 2.75 18.10
CA ALA A 43 -2.06 1.83 19.12
C ALA A 43 -3.19 1.07 19.84
N GLU A 44 -4.28 1.77 20.20
CA GLU A 44 -5.47 1.16 20.80
C GLU A 44 -6.10 0.13 19.85
N ALA A 45 -6.26 0.49 18.57
CA ALA A 45 -6.82 -0.39 17.55
C ALA A 45 -5.98 -1.66 17.35
N ILE A 46 -4.65 -1.54 17.33
CA ILE A 46 -3.75 -2.69 17.26
C ILE A 46 -3.90 -3.57 18.51
N SER A 47 -3.94 -2.96 19.69
CA SER A 47 -4.10 -3.69 20.96
C SER A 47 -5.41 -4.49 20.97
N GLU A 48 -6.52 -3.87 20.56
CA GLU A 48 -7.81 -4.55 20.47
C GLU A 48 -7.76 -5.68 19.42
N ALA A 49 -7.21 -5.40 18.24
CA ALA A 49 -7.12 -6.38 17.16
C ALA A 49 -6.39 -7.66 17.61
N VAL A 50 -5.28 -7.55 18.33
CA VAL A 50 -4.49 -8.70 18.82
C VAL A 50 -5.30 -9.65 19.71
N THR A 51 -6.29 -9.14 20.45
CA THR A 51 -7.11 -9.97 21.37
C THR A 51 -8.05 -10.94 20.65
N ARG A 52 -8.32 -10.73 19.36
CA ARG A 52 -9.24 -11.57 18.58
C ARG A 52 -8.63 -12.95 18.33
N LYS A 53 -9.32 -14.02 18.74
CA LYS A 53 -8.88 -15.42 18.57
C LYS A 53 -8.65 -15.84 17.11
N THR A 54 -9.29 -15.15 16.16
CA THR A 54 -9.18 -15.43 14.72
C THR A 54 -8.10 -14.58 14.02
N MET A 55 -7.30 -13.83 14.78
CA MET A 55 -6.31 -12.91 14.22
C MET A 55 -5.23 -13.66 13.42
N ARG A 56 -4.91 -13.13 12.23
CA ARG A 56 -3.84 -13.66 11.38
C ARG A 56 -2.72 -12.64 11.26
N PHE A 57 -1.51 -13.16 11.33
CA PHE A 57 -0.29 -12.36 11.22
C PHE A 57 0.35 -12.56 9.85
N VAL A 58 1.07 -11.54 9.39
CA VAL A 58 1.89 -11.61 8.19
C VAL A 58 3.36 -11.79 8.57
N PRO A 59 4.11 -12.58 7.79
CA PRO A 59 5.54 -12.74 8.04
C PRO A 59 6.28 -11.41 7.86
N ILE A 60 7.35 -11.24 8.64
CA ILE A 60 8.29 -10.14 8.48
C ILE A 60 9.12 -10.41 7.23
N LYS A 61 9.10 -9.48 6.27
CA LYS A 61 9.90 -9.59 5.05
C LYS A 61 11.37 -9.31 5.36
N SER A 62 12.26 -10.05 4.71
CA SER A 62 13.67 -9.66 4.64
C SER A 62 13.86 -8.34 3.87
N ALA A 63 15.03 -7.74 3.99
CA ALA A 63 15.38 -6.54 3.23
C ALA A 63 15.27 -6.81 1.72
N ASP A 64 15.76 -7.96 1.25
CA ASP A 64 15.72 -8.34 -0.17
C ASP A 64 14.28 -8.57 -0.66
N GLN A 65 13.43 -9.23 0.13
CA GLN A 65 12.03 -9.41 -0.20
C GLN A 65 11.28 -8.06 -0.29
N GLN A 66 11.61 -7.13 0.61
CA GLN A 66 11.05 -5.79 0.60
C GLN A 66 11.52 -5.01 -0.63
N ALA A 67 12.81 -5.08 -0.98
CA ALA A 67 13.39 -4.44 -2.17
C ALA A 67 12.80 -5.01 -3.47
N ALA A 68 12.72 -6.34 -3.61
CA ALA A 68 12.13 -7.00 -4.76
C ALA A 68 10.66 -6.59 -4.97
N ALA A 69 9.88 -6.51 -3.88
CA ALA A 69 8.50 -6.04 -3.92
C ALA A 69 8.40 -4.57 -4.39
N MET A 70 9.34 -3.71 -3.98
CA MET A 70 9.40 -2.32 -4.46
C MET A 70 9.68 -2.25 -5.96
N VAL A 71 10.66 -3.01 -6.47
CA VAL A 71 10.97 -3.04 -7.91
C VAL A 71 9.74 -3.43 -8.74
N LEU A 72 9.04 -4.50 -8.33
CA LEU A 72 7.83 -4.96 -9.04
C LEU A 72 6.72 -3.92 -9.02
N ARG A 73 6.51 -3.24 -7.88
CA ARG A 73 5.50 -2.17 -7.75
C ARG A 73 5.84 -0.95 -8.58
N THR A 74 7.10 -0.52 -8.58
CA THR A 74 7.58 0.61 -9.39
C THR A 74 7.41 0.31 -10.88
N ARG A 75 7.78 -0.89 -11.33
CA ARG A 75 7.55 -1.30 -12.72
C ARG A 75 6.07 -1.25 -13.08
N ALA A 76 5.19 -1.80 -12.24
CA ALA A 76 3.75 -1.78 -12.48
C ALA A 76 3.17 -0.35 -12.55
N LEU A 77 3.66 0.56 -11.70
CA LEU A 77 3.30 1.98 -11.74
C LEU A 77 3.70 2.62 -13.06
N LEU A 78 4.95 2.42 -13.50
CA LEU A 78 5.47 3.00 -14.75
C LEU A 78 4.70 2.48 -15.97
N ILE A 79 4.37 1.18 -16.02
CA ILE A 79 3.55 0.61 -17.10
C ILE A 79 2.15 1.26 -17.15
N ARG A 80 1.54 1.49 -15.99
CA ARG A 80 0.24 2.19 -15.91
C ARG A 80 0.36 3.63 -16.40
N GLN A 81 1.39 4.36 -15.98
CA GLN A 81 1.65 5.73 -16.42
C GLN A 81 1.91 5.81 -17.93
N GLN A 82 2.70 4.90 -18.48
CA GLN A 82 2.94 4.79 -19.93
C GLN A 82 1.63 4.57 -20.69
N THR A 83 0.80 3.64 -20.20
CA THR A 83 -0.51 3.36 -20.81
C THR A 83 -1.43 4.58 -20.79
N GLN A 84 -1.47 5.29 -19.65
CA GLN A 84 -2.25 6.53 -19.50
C GLN A 84 -1.76 7.62 -20.46
N ALA A 85 -0.45 7.81 -20.57
CA ALA A 85 0.15 8.78 -21.49
C ALA A 85 -0.20 8.48 -22.96
N ILE A 86 -0.04 7.22 -23.41
CA ILE A 86 -0.39 6.81 -24.78
C ILE A 86 -1.89 7.05 -25.05
N ARG A 87 -2.76 6.69 -24.10
CA ARG A 87 -4.21 6.93 -24.22
C ARG A 87 -4.53 8.42 -24.33
N ALA A 88 -3.89 9.26 -23.51
CA ALA A 88 -4.06 10.71 -23.57
C ALA A 88 -3.59 11.29 -24.92
N SER A 89 -2.43 10.86 -25.43
CA SER A 89 -1.94 11.28 -26.75
C SER A 89 -2.90 10.89 -27.88
N ARG A 90 -3.43 9.65 -27.85
CA ARG A 90 -4.43 9.19 -28.84
C ARG A 90 -5.73 9.98 -28.77
N ALA A 91 -6.21 10.27 -27.56
CA ALA A 91 -7.41 11.08 -27.38
C ALA A 91 -7.22 12.49 -27.96
N PHE A 92 -6.08 13.13 -27.70
CA PHE A 92 -5.79 14.47 -28.25
C PHE A 92 -5.79 14.50 -29.78
N VAL A 93 -5.12 13.54 -30.43
CA VAL A 93 -5.12 13.41 -31.90
C VAL A 93 -6.52 13.06 -32.44
N GLY A 94 -7.29 12.26 -31.72
CA GLY A 94 -8.67 11.90 -32.07
C GLY A 94 -9.64 13.08 -32.01
N VAL A 95 -9.51 13.97 -31.02
CA VAL A 95 -10.32 15.20 -30.90
C VAL A 95 -10.04 16.15 -32.07
N GLY A 96 -8.79 16.21 -32.56
CA GLY A 96 -8.43 16.97 -33.77
C GLY A 96 -9.17 16.52 -35.04
N ARG A 97 -9.69 15.28 -35.10
CA ARG A 97 -10.48 14.79 -36.24
C ARG A 97 -11.98 15.10 -36.16
N TYR A 98 -12.51 15.39 -34.96
CA TYR A 98 -13.92 15.77 -34.77
C TYR A 98 -14.18 17.28 -34.86
N CYS A 99 -13.12 18.12 -34.91
CA CYS A 99 -13.22 19.57 -35.19
C CYS A 99 -12.97 19.91 -36.67
N ARG A 100 -13.48 19.12 -37.63
CA ARG A 100 -13.62 19.59 -39.01
C ARG A 100 -15.02 20.19 -39.17
N PRO A 101 -15.18 21.46 -39.58
CA PRO A 101 -16.49 21.99 -39.91
C PRO A 101 -17.08 21.12 -41.02
N ARG A 102 -18.30 20.60 -40.83
CA ARG A 102 -19.13 20.21 -41.97
C ARG A 102 -19.40 21.50 -42.75
N HIS A 103 -18.63 21.75 -43.80
CA HIS A 103 -19.10 22.64 -44.86
C HIS A 103 -20.24 21.94 -45.59
N GLY A 104 -21.31 22.71 -45.81
CA GLY A 104 -22.63 22.25 -46.25
C GLY A 104 -22.68 21.67 -47.65
#